data_AF-A0A9P5Q0T6-F1
#
_entry.id   AF-A0A9P5Q0T6-F1
#
_cell.length_a   1.000
_cell.length_b   1.000
_cell.length_c   1.000
_cell.angle_alpha   90.00
_cell.angle_beta   90.00
_cell.angle_gamma   90.00
#
_symmetry.space_group_name_H-M   'P 1'
#
loop_
_entity.id
_entity.type
_entity.pdbx_description
1 polymer ?
#
loop_
_entity_poly.entity_id
_entity_poly.type
_entity_poly.pdbx_seq_one_letter_code
_entity_poly.pdbx_strand_id
1 'polypeptide(L)'
;MFPSLEQPLQVAGIRLNYSFIRSHLPWGKKKTNTSVKKEKSITRQRSDHRLNRDPSERELRCPPRFPRKRIGEIHRQSSSFVRRAAELRAQRVSVHKSFHKKEPALQKKKPVRQPCRRPYRYYCGPKIKPETPQDKIDFAYKEAQQKLPKPHTFEDTIFVQQMRELKIRNRILTENFNHRVVLDELEKTAGERLKQQAEHDSRAEQLRAKLQRQFQELDRTWTLDRPPLDFGSTPKRQPRYSKPRTLAEVSPTRTLEQQARVVQQEAAQRVHQARIDRGELPPDAPMPVKDTWSRWEEDRAGMENAYAEVLSARRREAAARAEERLSHEQRRLAQIRAAWHERMERETALTEALKVAQEAKARDAAREQTRRAAAAPKVNPTPAAAPKIPAPKQYAWELYESKWAVLNGGTGADEVEAAIPFLQMPWPQFLPVNSLDDFNADDISSFLLCTTRPGYQTQFAKQRLRQTLLLYHPDKFNPRVLPYVREEDRVLVAAGASRVTVIIHKLLQVVAGCRSYA
;
A
#
# COMPACT_ATOMS: atom_id res chain seq x y z
N MET A 1 -55.82 -51.75 36.90
CA MET A 1 -56.61 -51.81 35.65
C MET A 1 -56.74 -50.41 35.08
N PHE A 2 -55.91 -50.09 34.10
CA PHE A 2 -56.04 -49.04 33.07
C PHE A 2 -54.98 -49.37 32.02
N PRO A 3 -55.32 -49.84 30.81
CA PRO A 3 -54.32 -50.12 29.80
C PRO A 3 -54.06 -48.88 28.93
N SER A 4 -52.78 -48.60 28.76
CA SER A 4 -52.23 -47.58 27.86
C SER A 4 -52.46 -47.97 26.39
N LEU A 5 -53.02 -47.04 25.62
CA LEU A 5 -53.14 -47.10 24.17
C LEU A 5 -51.97 -46.32 23.55
N GLU A 6 -50.93 -47.03 23.13
CA GLU A 6 -49.97 -46.53 22.14
C GLU A 6 -50.05 -47.43 20.89
N GLN A 7 -50.59 -46.87 19.81
CA GLN A 7 -50.42 -47.40 18.47
C GLN A 7 -49.37 -46.54 17.73
N PRO A 8 -48.38 -47.16 17.06
CA PRO A 8 -47.47 -46.41 16.20
C PRO A 8 -48.06 -46.19 14.81
N LEU A 9 -48.17 -44.92 14.41
CA LEU A 9 -48.39 -44.49 13.03
C LEU A 9 -47.19 -44.92 12.17
N GLN A 10 -47.41 -45.91 11.30
CA GLN A 10 -46.50 -46.24 10.19
C GLN A 10 -46.73 -45.23 9.06
N VAL A 11 -45.71 -44.41 8.78
CA VAL A 11 -45.63 -43.62 7.55
C VAL A 11 -44.30 -43.93 6.86
N ALA A 12 -44.43 -44.48 5.65
CA ALA A 12 -43.49 -44.52 4.53
C ALA A 12 -42.01 -44.85 4.82
N GLY A 13 -41.63 -46.08 4.45
CA GLY A 13 -40.27 -46.60 4.46
C GLY A 13 -39.23 -45.71 3.79
N ILE A 14 -38.27 -45.24 4.60
CA ILE A 14 -36.87 -45.07 4.22
C ILE A 14 -36.03 -45.60 5.37
N ARG A 15 -35.51 -46.83 5.23
CA ARG A 15 -34.46 -47.34 6.12
C ARG A 15 -33.12 -46.79 5.65
N LEU A 16 -32.60 -45.76 6.31
CA LEU A 16 -31.20 -45.37 6.15
C LEU A 16 -30.31 -46.29 7.00
N ASN A 17 -29.73 -47.30 6.36
CA ASN A 17 -28.67 -48.13 6.92
C ASN A 17 -27.38 -47.31 7.07
N TYR A 18 -27.10 -46.85 8.29
CA TYR A 18 -25.78 -46.33 8.67
C TYR A 18 -24.81 -47.48 8.98
N SER A 19 -24.22 -48.09 7.95
CA SER A 19 -23.12 -49.05 8.15
C SER A 19 -22.11 -49.17 7.00
N PHE A 20 -22.13 -48.27 5.99
CA PHE A 20 -21.25 -48.40 4.82
C PHE A 20 -20.41 -47.15 4.53
N ILE A 21 -19.53 -46.77 5.47
CA ILE A 21 -18.32 -45.96 5.16
C ILE A 21 -17.13 -46.55 5.91
N ARG A 22 -16.72 -47.74 5.49
CA ARG A 22 -15.33 -48.22 5.59
C ARG A 22 -14.98 -48.80 4.23
N SER A 23 -13.73 -48.58 3.82
CA SER A 23 -13.10 -48.98 2.56
C SER A 23 -13.67 -48.37 1.27
N HIS A 24 -13.17 -47.21 0.87
CA HIS A 24 -12.55 -47.00 -0.45
C HIS A 24 -11.90 -45.60 -0.50
N LEU A 25 -10.61 -45.55 -0.17
CA LEU A 25 -9.72 -44.45 -0.57
C LEU A 25 -8.52 -45.08 -1.29
N PRO A 26 -8.17 -44.62 -2.50
CA PRO A 26 -6.99 -45.13 -3.21
C PRO A 26 -5.72 -44.65 -2.50
N TRP A 27 -4.78 -45.58 -2.34
CA TRP A 27 -3.53 -45.37 -1.63
C TRP A 27 -2.61 -44.40 -2.38
N GLY A 28 -2.69 -43.11 -2.03
CA GLY A 28 -1.63 -42.14 -2.29
C GLY A 28 -0.44 -42.39 -1.36
N LYS A 29 0.74 -42.59 -1.94
CA LYS A 29 2.01 -42.95 -1.29
C LYS A 29 2.29 -42.12 -0.02
N LYS A 30 2.52 -42.82 1.10
CA LYS A 30 2.90 -42.24 2.40
C LYS A 30 4.26 -41.54 2.31
N LYS A 31 4.31 -40.20 2.41
CA LYS A 31 5.52 -39.48 2.85
C LYS A 31 5.56 -39.50 4.37
N THR A 32 6.46 -40.29 4.95
CA THR A 32 6.74 -40.29 6.38
C THR A 32 7.44 -38.99 6.78
N ASN A 33 6.70 -38.05 7.39
CA ASN A 33 7.29 -36.89 8.08
C ASN A 33 7.36 -37.20 9.58
N THR A 34 8.41 -37.90 10.00
CA THR A 34 8.80 -38.02 11.41
C THR A 34 9.57 -36.77 11.82
N SER A 35 8.86 -35.69 12.19
CA SER A 35 9.47 -34.55 12.89
C SER A 35 9.27 -34.72 14.39
N VAL A 36 10.22 -35.40 15.03
CA VAL A 36 10.39 -35.40 16.48
C VAL A 36 10.96 -34.05 16.90
N LYS A 37 10.10 -33.11 17.33
CA LYS A 37 10.56 -31.92 18.06
C LYS A 37 10.87 -32.29 19.50
N LYS A 38 12.17 -32.41 19.82
CA LYS A 38 12.68 -32.33 21.19
C LYS A 38 12.71 -30.86 21.61
N GLU A 39 11.77 -30.41 22.42
CA GLU A 39 11.89 -29.17 23.18
C GLU A 39 12.80 -29.42 24.39
N LYS A 40 13.93 -28.70 24.45
CA LYS A 40 14.75 -28.56 25.65
C LYS A 40 14.19 -27.37 26.44
N SER A 41 13.45 -27.65 27.50
CA SER A 41 13.15 -26.68 28.56
C SER A 41 14.42 -26.47 29.40
N ILE A 42 15.02 -25.29 29.31
CA ILE A 42 16.03 -24.83 30.27
C ILE A 42 15.29 -24.08 31.37
N THR A 43 14.93 -24.79 32.43
CA THR A 43 14.48 -24.21 33.71
C THR A 43 15.74 -23.92 34.52
N ARG A 44 16.13 -22.64 34.61
CA ARG A 44 17.09 -22.17 35.62
C ARG A 44 16.35 -22.02 36.95
N GLN A 45 16.34 -23.07 37.77
CA GLN A 45 16.12 -22.92 39.20
C GLN A 45 17.45 -22.51 39.84
N ARG A 46 17.51 -21.26 40.31
CA ARG A 46 18.48 -20.81 41.31
C ARG A 46 17.95 -21.28 42.67
N SER A 47 18.55 -22.32 43.22
CA SER A 47 18.44 -22.69 44.62
C SER A 47 19.67 -22.16 45.34
N ASP A 48 19.48 -21.08 46.11
CA ASP A 48 20.44 -20.62 47.12
C ASP A 48 20.42 -21.62 48.29
N HIS A 49 21.43 -22.47 48.35
CA HIS A 49 21.80 -23.20 49.58
C HIS A 49 23.25 -22.88 49.91
N ARG A 50 23.41 -21.90 50.82
CA ARG A 50 24.59 -21.77 51.67
C ARG A 50 24.54 -22.91 52.68
N LEU A 51 25.46 -23.85 52.57
CA LEU A 51 25.84 -24.71 53.69
C LEU A 51 27.31 -24.49 54.00
N ASN A 52 27.55 -24.22 55.28
CA ASN A 52 28.84 -24.12 55.95
C ASN A 52 29.78 -25.22 55.50
N ARG A 53 31.00 -24.85 55.13
CA ARG A 53 32.12 -25.78 55.03
C ARG A 53 33.12 -25.47 56.13
N ASP A 54 33.29 -26.49 56.95
CA ASP A 54 34.26 -26.69 58.01
C ASP A 54 35.70 -26.55 57.48
N PRO A 55 36.61 -25.83 58.16
CA PRO A 55 38.00 -25.71 57.77
C PRO A 55 38.90 -26.60 58.65
N SER A 56 38.79 -27.92 58.50
CA SER A 56 39.81 -28.83 59.02
C SER A 56 39.90 -30.07 58.15
N GLU A 57 40.74 -29.99 57.12
CA GLU A 57 41.58 -31.11 56.66
C GLU A 57 42.45 -30.61 55.50
N ARG A 58 43.59 -30.04 55.89
CA ARG A 58 44.82 -30.18 55.12
C ARG A 58 45.22 -31.65 55.24
N GLU A 59 45.42 -32.34 54.13
CA GLU A 59 46.70 -33.00 53.84
C GLU A 59 46.66 -33.84 52.54
N LEU A 60 47.78 -33.77 51.83
CA LEU A 60 48.36 -34.87 51.03
C LEU A 60 47.68 -35.26 49.71
N ARG A 61 48.26 -34.75 48.62
CA ARG A 61 48.97 -35.49 47.54
C ARG A 61 48.76 -34.84 46.17
N CYS A 62 49.83 -34.24 45.66
CA CYS A 62 49.99 -34.01 44.22
C CYS A 62 50.44 -35.32 43.54
N PRO A 63 49.86 -35.66 42.37
CA PRO A 63 50.56 -36.40 41.33
C PRO A 63 50.69 -35.59 40.01
N PRO A 64 51.53 -36.05 39.06
CA PRO A 64 52.42 -35.17 38.30
C PRO A 64 51.87 -34.59 36.99
N ARG A 65 52.52 -33.50 36.57
CA ARG A 65 52.38 -32.85 35.26
C ARG A 65 52.80 -33.79 34.14
N PHE A 66 51.88 -34.07 33.20
CA PHE A 66 52.20 -34.60 31.88
C PHE A 66 52.38 -33.47 30.84
N PRO A 67 53.21 -33.68 29.80
CA PRO A 67 53.70 -32.64 28.91
C PRO A 67 52.66 -32.24 27.85
N ARG A 68 52.52 -30.92 27.64
CA ARG A 68 51.74 -30.35 26.53
C ARG A 68 52.40 -30.70 25.20
N LYS A 69 51.72 -31.53 24.39
CA LYS A 69 52.02 -31.71 22.96
C LYS A 69 51.85 -30.38 22.22
N ARG A 70 52.84 -30.03 21.41
CA ARG A 70 52.80 -28.90 20.46
C ARG A 70 51.62 -29.09 19.51
N ILE A 71 50.67 -28.16 19.53
CA ILE A 71 49.67 -28.01 18.48
C ILE A 71 50.33 -27.17 17.39
N GLY A 72 50.26 -27.68 16.16
CA GLY A 72 50.96 -27.17 14.99
C GLY A 72 50.59 -25.74 14.59
N GLU A 73 51.53 -25.14 13.87
CA GLU A 73 51.41 -23.89 13.15
C GLU A 73 50.08 -23.75 12.42
N ILE A 74 49.25 -22.82 12.93
CA ILE A 74 48.13 -22.28 12.17
C ILE A 74 48.74 -21.34 11.12
N HIS A 75 48.66 -21.77 9.87
CA HIS A 75 48.99 -21.02 8.67
C HIS A 75 48.32 -19.63 8.73
N ARG A 76 49.11 -18.60 9.01
CA ARG A 76 48.66 -17.20 9.03
C ARG A 76 48.24 -16.81 7.63
N GLN A 77 46.94 -16.58 7.46
CA GLN A 77 46.38 -15.99 6.26
C GLN A 77 47.02 -14.62 5.97
N SER A 78 47.14 -14.35 4.68
CA SER A 78 47.99 -13.36 4.02
C SER A 78 47.83 -11.91 4.52
N SER A 79 48.99 -11.24 4.61
CA SER A 79 49.21 -9.87 5.10
C SER A 79 48.50 -8.75 4.32
N SER A 80 47.86 -9.06 3.19
CA SER A 80 47.21 -8.07 2.33
C SER A 80 45.90 -7.54 2.94
N PHE A 81 45.15 -8.37 3.66
CA PHE A 81 43.88 -7.94 4.27
C PHE A 81 44.10 -6.99 5.44
N VAL A 82 45.12 -7.26 6.26
CA VAL A 82 45.50 -6.39 7.38
C VAL A 82 46.02 -5.04 6.87
N ARG A 83 46.81 -5.03 5.78
CA ARG A 83 47.25 -3.79 5.14
C ARG A 83 46.08 -2.97 4.61
N ARG A 84 45.13 -3.58 3.89
CA ARG A 84 43.97 -2.87 3.34
C ARG A 84 43.05 -2.32 4.44
N ALA A 85 42.88 -3.06 5.53
CA ALA A 85 42.11 -2.60 6.69
C ALA A 85 42.79 -1.41 7.41
N ALA A 86 44.13 -1.39 7.47
CA ALA A 86 44.88 -0.26 8.02
C ALA A 86 44.79 0.98 7.12
N GLU A 87 44.86 0.81 5.80
CA GLU A 87 44.73 1.88 4.81
C GLU A 87 43.36 2.58 4.87
N LEU A 88 42.28 1.79 4.98
CA LEU A 88 40.92 2.33 5.11
C LEU A 88 40.73 3.09 6.43
N ARG A 89 41.39 2.67 7.53
CA ARG A 89 41.38 3.42 8.79
C ARG A 89 42.12 4.75 8.65
N ALA A 90 43.27 4.78 7.95
CA ALA A 90 44.02 6.01 7.72
C ALA A 90 43.25 7.02 6.86
N GLN A 91 42.57 6.57 5.80
CA GLN A 91 41.71 7.42 4.97
C GLN A 91 40.56 8.04 5.78
N ARG A 92 39.93 7.26 6.67
CA ARG A 92 38.81 7.73 7.48
C ARG A 92 39.21 8.80 8.50
N VAL A 93 40.43 8.71 9.04
CA VAL A 93 40.98 9.72 9.96
C VAL A 93 41.37 11.01 9.22
N SER A 94 41.84 10.90 7.97
CA SER A 94 42.17 12.07 7.13
C SER A 94 40.93 12.92 6.81
N VAL A 95 39.81 12.27 6.45
CA VAL A 95 38.53 12.96 6.15
C VAL A 95 37.94 13.66 7.37
N HIS A 96 38.15 13.14 8.59
CA HIS A 96 37.65 13.81 9.79
C HIS A 96 38.50 15.01 10.22
N LYS A 97 39.79 15.07 9.85
CA LYS A 97 40.65 16.22 10.19
C LYS A 97 40.41 17.45 9.32
N SER A 98 39.83 17.31 8.12
CA SER A 98 39.53 18.44 7.23
C SER A 98 38.27 19.23 7.62
N PHE A 99 37.40 18.70 8.48
CA PHE A 99 36.16 19.37 8.93
C PHE A 99 36.31 20.24 10.19
N HIS A 100 37.51 20.35 10.77
CA HIS A 100 37.77 21.20 11.94
C HIS A 100 38.84 22.28 11.66
N LYS A 101 38.70 22.98 10.53
CA LYS A 101 39.43 24.23 10.31
C LYS A 101 38.61 25.38 10.93
N LYS A 102 39.15 25.92 12.01
CA LYS A 102 38.62 26.98 12.88
C LYS A 102 38.17 28.23 12.09
N GLU A 103 36.94 28.67 12.33
CA GLU A 103 36.52 30.07 12.09
C GLU A 103 37.20 31.01 13.10
N PRO A 104 37.60 32.23 12.69
CA PRO A 104 38.23 33.20 13.58
C PRO A 104 37.23 33.84 14.55
N ALA A 105 37.68 34.02 15.79
CA ALA A 105 36.92 34.52 16.92
C ALA A 105 36.40 35.95 16.73
N LEU A 106 35.08 36.11 16.70
CA LEU A 106 34.42 37.40 16.95
C LEU A 106 34.41 37.71 18.45
N GLN A 107 34.95 38.88 18.79
CA GLN A 107 35.05 39.42 20.14
C GLN A 107 33.65 39.63 20.76
N LYS A 108 33.33 38.89 21.82
CA LYS A 108 32.14 39.14 22.65
C LYS A 108 32.41 40.31 23.60
N LYS A 109 31.73 41.43 23.37
CA LYS A 109 31.62 42.54 24.33
C LYS A 109 30.91 42.06 25.60
N LYS A 110 31.46 42.42 26.77
CA LYS A 110 30.92 42.12 28.11
C LYS A 110 29.56 42.82 28.31
N PRO A 111 28.52 42.16 28.84
CA PRO A 111 27.32 42.86 29.25
C PRO A 111 27.53 43.55 30.60
N VAL A 112 27.06 44.79 30.65
CA VAL A 112 26.94 45.65 31.83
C VAL A 112 26.01 44.98 32.85
N ARG A 113 26.45 44.91 34.11
CA ARG A 113 25.65 44.43 35.24
C ARG A 113 24.48 45.39 35.49
N GLN A 114 23.25 44.90 35.41
CA GLN A 114 22.08 45.58 35.99
C GLN A 114 21.67 44.93 37.31
N PRO A 115 21.06 45.70 38.24
CA PRO A 115 20.81 45.28 39.61
C PRO A 115 19.56 44.41 39.74
N CYS A 116 19.63 43.49 40.71
CA CYS A 116 18.60 42.55 41.12
C CYS A 116 17.22 43.22 41.28
N ARG A 117 16.24 42.76 40.47
CA ARG A 117 14.81 42.98 40.74
C ARG A 117 14.17 41.69 41.24
N ARG A 118 13.29 41.89 42.22
CA ARG A 118 12.53 40.96 43.07
C ARG A 118 11.80 39.83 42.29
N PRO A 119 11.49 38.70 42.94
CA PRO A 119 10.85 37.56 42.30
C PRO A 119 9.42 37.91 41.87
N TYR A 120 9.16 37.86 40.56
CA TYR A 120 7.82 37.97 40.00
C TYR A 120 7.10 36.62 40.10
N ARG A 121 5.84 36.67 40.56
CA ARG A 121 4.86 35.58 40.49
C ARG A 121 4.81 35.01 39.06
N TYR A 122 4.87 33.69 38.95
CA TYR A 122 4.65 32.95 37.70
C TYR A 122 3.25 33.24 37.15
N TYR A 123 3.16 34.13 36.16
CA TYR A 123 2.01 34.19 35.26
C TYR A 123 2.10 33.01 34.29
N CYS A 124 1.10 32.14 34.29
CA CYS A 124 0.90 31.15 33.23
C CYS A 124 0.63 31.92 31.92
N GLY A 125 1.60 31.89 31.00
CA GLY A 125 1.46 32.53 29.69
C GLY A 125 0.32 31.94 28.86
N PRO A 126 -0.16 32.69 27.84
CA PRO A 126 -1.27 32.28 27.00
C PRO A 126 -0.97 30.96 26.29
N LYS A 127 -1.95 30.04 26.29
CA LYS A 127 -1.87 28.73 25.63
C LYS A 127 -1.82 28.94 24.10
N ILE A 128 -0.61 29.02 23.56
CA ILE A 128 -0.39 29.06 22.10
C ILE A 128 -0.87 27.73 21.52
N LYS A 129 -1.86 27.77 20.63
CA LYS A 129 -2.33 26.59 19.90
C LYS A 129 -1.29 26.27 18.80
N PRO A 130 -0.87 25.01 18.63
CA PRO A 130 0.09 24.64 17.59
C PRO A 130 -0.53 24.83 16.20
N GLU A 131 0.08 25.68 15.37
CA GLU A 131 -0.43 26.08 14.05
C GLU A 131 -0.04 25.10 12.95
N THR A 132 1.14 24.47 13.04
CA THR A 132 1.59 23.51 12.01
C THR A 132 1.32 22.05 12.41
N PRO A 133 1.19 21.12 11.43
CA PRO A 133 1.09 19.68 11.71
C PRO A 133 2.28 19.15 12.53
N GLN A 134 3.47 19.72 12.32
CA GLN A 134 4.67 19.36 13.08
C GLN A 134 4.58 19.82 14.53
N ASP A 135 4.08 21.05 14.78
CA ASP A 135 3.87 21.55 16.14
C ASP A 135 2.84 20.74 16.92
N LYS A 136 1.82 20.19 16.24
CA LYS A 136 0.84 19.28 16.85
C LYS A 136 1.46 17.96 17.25
N ILE A 137 2.38 17.43 16.44
CA ILE A 137 3.15 16.22 16.76
C ILE A 137 4.07 16.48 17.95
N ASP A 138 4.77 17.61 17.96
CA ASP A 138 5.73 17.97 19.01
C ASP A 138 5.01 18.32 20.34
N PHE A 139 3.84 18.96 20.28
CA PHE A 139 2.99 19.21 21.43
C PHE A 139 2.45 17.90 22.02
N ALA A 140 1.91 17.00 21.18
CA ALA A 140 1.46 15.69 21.62
C ALA A 140 2.61 14.85 22.22
N TYR A 141 3.83 15.01 21.69
CA TYR A 141 5.02 14.36 22.23
C TYR A 141 5.40 14.90 23.62
N LYS A 142 5.37 16.22 23.83
CA LYS A 142 5.62 16.84 25.15
C LYS A 142 4.56 16.48 26.18
N GLU A 143 3.28 16.49 25.81
CA GLU A 143 2.18 16.11 26.71
C GLU A 143 2.27 14.63 27.12
N ALA A 144 2.62 13.75 26.18
CA ALA A 144 2.85 12.34 26.46
C ALA A 144 4.05 12.10 27.40
N GLN A 145 5.07 12.96 27.38
CA GLN A 145 6.20 12.87 28.31
C GLN A 145 5.83 13.28 29.74
N GLN A 146 4.90 14.23 29.93
CA GLN A 146 4.51 14.70 31.26
C GLN A 146 3.52 13.77 31.98
N LYS A 147 2.69 13.03 31.24
CA LYS A 147 1.60 12.21 31.81
C LYS A 147 1.99 10.75 32.12
N LEU A 148 3.19 10.29 31.74
CA LEU A 148 3.59 8.90 31.95
C LEU A 148 4.35 8.73 33.28
N PRO A 149 4.06 7.69 34.08
CA PRO A 149 4.82 7.37 35.28
C PRO A 149 6.29 7.17 34.90
N LYS A 150 7.20 7.75 35.70
CA LYS A 150 8.63 7.62 35.46
C LYS A 150 8.99 6.13 35.58
N PRO A 151 9.61 5.52 34.55
CA PRO A 151 10.00 4.12 34.60
C PRO A 151 10.95 3.89 35.76
N HIS A 152 10.64 2.91 36.62
CA HIS A 152 11.39 2.63 37.84
C HIS A 152 12.66 1.80 37.56
N THR A 153 12.74 1.16 36.40
CA THR A 153 13.88 0.34 35.99
C THR A 153 14.36 0.69 34.57
N PHE A 154 15.62 0.35 34.27
CA PHE A 154 16.20 0.49 32.93
C PHE A 154 15.54 -0.45 31.90
N GLU A 155 14.93 -1.54 32.35
CA GLU A 155 14.19 -2.46 31.47
C GLU A 155 12.84 -1.83 31.04
N ASP A 156 12.20 -1.09 31.95
CA ASP A 156 10.97 -0.36 31.65
C ASP A 156 11.19 0.79 30.64
N THR A 157 12.36 1.46 30.67
CA THR A 157 12.67 2.51 29.69
C THR A 157 12.80 1.93 28.28
N ILE A 158 13.48 0.80 28.13
CA ILE A 158 13.63 0.10 26.85
C ILE A 158 12.27 -0.36 26.33
N PHE A 159 11.44 -0.97 27.20
CA PHE A 159 10.11 -1.41 26.81
C PHE A 159 9.21 -0.25 26.37
N VAL A 160 9.18 0.85 27.13
CA VAL A 160 8.41 2.06 26.77
C VAL A 160 8.92 2.65 25.45
N GLN A 161 10.23 2.65 25.20
CA GLN A 161 10.80 3.12 23.94
C GLN A 161 10.39 2.23 22.76
N GLN A 162 10.49 0.90 22.90
CA GLN A 162 10.05 -0.04 21.86
C GLN A 162 8.54 0.10 21.56
N MET A 163 7.71 0.29 22.59
CA MET A 163 6.28 0.51 22.42
C MET A 163 5.98 1.86 21.73
N ARG A 164 6.78 2.90 21.97
CA ARG A 164 6.67 4.18 21.25
C ARG A 164 7.04 4.01 19.78
N GLU A 165 8.15 3.35 19.48
CA GLU A 165 8.57 3.08 18.10
C GLU A 165 7.51 2.26 17.35
N LEU A 166 6.93 1.25 18.01
CA LEU A 166 5.87 0.42 17.43
C LEU A 166 4.58 1.23 17.17
N LYS A 167 4.20 2.12 18.09
CA LYS A 167 3.05 3.02 17.89
C LYS A 167 3.28 3.99 16.73
N ILE A 168 4.47 4.57 16.63
CA ILE A 168 4.82 5.48 15.52
C ILE A 168 4.79 4.74 14.19
N ARG A 169 5.38 3.53 14.12
CA ARG A 169 5.32 2.69 12.90
C ARG A 169 3.87 2.36 12.50
N ASN A 170 3.04 1.94 13.44
CA ASN A 170 1.63 1.63 13.15
C ASN A 170 0.85 2.86 12.68
N ARG A 171 1.13 4.04 13.24
CA ARG A 171 0.52 5.29 12.79
C ARG A 171 0.93 5.61 11.35
N ILE A 172 2.22 5.55 11.03
CA ILE A 172 2.73 5.78 9.66
C ILE A 172 2.13 4.79 8.67
N LEU A 173 2.02 3.51 9.03
CA LEU A 173 1.39 2.50 8.17
C LEU A 173 -0.10 2.79 7.93
N THR A 174 -0.82 3.26 8.95
CA THR A 174 -2.25 3.62 8.83
C THR A 174 -2.42 4.86 7.96
N GLU A 175 -1.60 5.89 8.14
CA GLU A 175 -1.61 7.10 7.31
C GLU A 175 -1.26 6.76 5.85
N ASN A 176 -0.25 5.93 5.61
CA ASN A 176 0.10 5.46 4.26
C ASN A 176 -1.02 4.64 3.61
N PHE A 177 -1.72 3.80 4.37
CA PHE A 177 -2.87 3.06 3.88
C PHE A 177 -4.00 4.01 3.46
N ASN A 178 -4.34 4.98 4.32
CA ASN A 178 -5.37 5.98 4.01
C ASN A 178 -5.01 6.82 2.78
N HIS A 179 -3.74 7.21 2.62
CA HIS A 179 -3.29 7.92 1.43
C HIS A 179 -3.45 7.10 0.14
N ARG A 180 -3.21 5.78 0.19
CA ARG A 180 -3.44 4.90 -0.97
C ARG A 180 -4.91 4.82 -1.33
N VAL A 181 -5.79 4.68 -0.34
CA VAL A 181 -7.25 4.66 -0.58
C VAL A 181 -7.70 5.95 -1.26
N VAL A 182 -7.23 7.11 -0.79
CA VAL A 182 -7.56 8.41 -1.42
C VAL A 182 -7.00 8.52 -2.84
N LEU A 183 -5.79 8.02 -3.10
CA LEU A 183 -5.22 8.02 -4.45
C LEU A 183 -6.03 7.14 -5.41
N ASP A 184 -6.48 5.95 -4.98
CA ASP A 184 -7.31 5.07 -5.80
C ASP A 184 -8.67 5.73 -6.14
N GLU A 185 -9.26 6.49 -5.21
CA GLU A 185 -10.49 7.26 -5.46
C GLU A 185 -10.26 8.42 -6.45
N LEU A 186 -9.12 9.11 -6.34
CA LEU A 186 -8.73 10.17 -7.27
C LEU A 186 -8.46 9.62 -8.67
N GLU A 187 -7.84 8.46 -8.80
CA GLU A 187 -7.64 7.80 -10.09
C GLU A 187 -8.96 7.40 -10.75
N LYS A 188 -9.91 6.86 -9.97
CA LYS A 188 -11.27 6.54 -10.47
C LYS A 188 -11.99 7.79 -10.97
N THR A 189 -12.01 8.85 -10.17
CA THR A 189 -12.68 10.12 -10.56
C THR A 189 -11.99 10.80 -11.75
N ALA A 190 -10.66 10.73 -11.85
CA ALA A 190 -9.93 11.19 -13.03
C ALA A 190 -10.29 10.38 -14.29
N GLY A 191 -10.41 9.05 -14.16
CA GLY A 191 -10.85 8.17 -15.24
C GLY A 191 -12.27 8.48 -15.71
N GLU A 192 -13.20 8.77 -14.79
CA GLU A 192 -14.56 9.19 -15.11
C GLU A 192 -14.59 10.53 -15.85
N ARG A 193 -13.79 11.51 -15.41
CA ARG A 193 -13.67 12.81 -16.10
C ARG A 193 -13.12 12.67 -17.52
N LEU A 194 -12.13 11.81 -17.72
CA LEU A 194 -11.59 11.53 -19.06
C LEU A 194 -12.64 10.89 -19.98
N LYS A 195 -13.47 9.98 -19.45
CA LYS A 195 -14.60 9.41 -20.20
C LYS A 195 -15.63 10.48 -20.59
N GLN A 196 -16.01 11.33 -19.64
CA GLN A 196 -16.92 12.45 -19.91
C GLN A 196 -16.35 13.40 -20.98
N GLN A 197 -15.05 13.71 -20.90
CA GLN A 197 -14.39 14.54 -21.90
C GLN A 197 -14.43 13.90 -23.29
N ALA A 198 -14.14 12.59 -23.40
CA ALA A 198 -14.23 11.86 -24.67
C ALA A 198 -15.67 11.85 -25.24
N GLU A 199 -16.70 11.74 -24.38
CA GLU A 199 -18.10 11.86 -24.80
C GLU A 199 -18.43 13.27 -25.31
N HIS A 200 -17.93 14.32 -24.64
CA HIS A 200 -18.09 15.70 -25.07
C HIS A 200 -17.41 15.96 -26.43
N ASP A 201 -16.19 15.45 -26.61
CA ASP A 201 -15.44 15.57 -27.87
C ASP A 201 -16.16 14.84 -29.01
N SER A 202 -16.68 13.61 -28.75
CA SER A 202 -17.47 12.87 -29.72
C SER A 202 -18.76 13.61 -30.12
N ARG A 203 -19.47 14.23 -29.16
CA ARG A 203 -20.64 15.07 -29.45
C ARG A 203 -20.26 16.31 -30.27
N ALA A 204 -19.12 16.93 -29.97
CA ALA A 204 -18.64 18.09 -30.73
C ALA A 204 -18.31 17.71 -32.19
N GLU A 205 -17.72 16.53 -32.42
CA GLU A 205 -17.47 16.01 -33.77
C GLU A 205 -18.77 15.72 -34.53
N GLN A 206 -19.77 15.13 -33.88
CA GLN A 206 -21.10 14.91 -34.48
C GLN A 206 -21.76 16.23 -34.90
N LEU A 207 -21.67 17.26 -34.07
CA LEU A 207 -22.20 18.59 -34.39
C LEU A 207 -21.44 19.25 -35.55
N ARG A 208 -20.11 19.14 -35.59
CA ARG A 208 -19.30 19.61 -36.73
C ARG A 208 -19.68 18.90 -38.02
N ALA A 209 -19.84 17.58 -37.98
CA ALA A 209 -20.27 16.79 -39.15
C ALA A 209 -21.69 17.19 -39.61
N LYS A 210 -22.62 17.45 -38.69
CA LYS A 210 -23.96 17.92 -39.00
C LYS A 210 -23.94 19.29 -39.68
N LEU A 211 -23.17 20.25 -39.14
CA LEU A 211 -23.00 21.57 -39.74
C LEU A 211 -22.37 21.46 -41.14
N GLN A 212 -21.37 20.61 -41.32
CA GLN A 212 -20.74 20.39 -42.61
C GLN A 212 -21.72 19.85 -43.65
N ARG A 213 -22.63 18.94 -43.27
CA ARG A 213 -23.72 18.48 -44.16
C ARG A 213 -24.69 19.60 -44.52
N GLN A 214 -25.09 20.43 -43.56
CA GLN A 214 -25.95 21.59 -43.81
C GLN A 214 -25.30 22.59 -44.79
N PHE A 215 -24.00 22.84 -44.65
CA PHE A 215 -23.26 23.67 -45.61
C PHE A 215 -23.24 23.06 -47.01
N GLN A 216 -23.01 21.75 -47.13
CA GLN A 216 -23.04 21.05 -48.43
C GLN A 216 -24.43 21.07 -49.08
N GLU A 217 -25.50 20.96 -48.28
CA GLU A 217 -26.88 21.10 -48.77
C GLU A 217 -27.16 22.52 -49.27
N LEU A 218 -26.73 23.54 -48.53
CA LEU A 218 -26.85 24.94 -48.94
C LEU A 218 -26.10 25.20 -50.26
N ASP A 219 -24.85 24.75 -50.40
CA ASP A 219 -24.08 24.89 -51.63
C ASP A 219 -24.75 24.21 -52.84
N ARG A 220 -25.40 23.06 -52.63
CA ARG A 220 -26.19 22.38 -53.66
C ARG A 220 -27.43 23.17 -54.07
N THR A 221 -28.16 23.74 -53.11
CA THR A 221 -29.33 24.57 -53.43
C THR A 221 -28.93 25.86 -54.16
N TRP A 222 -27.81 26.48 -53.77
CA TRP A 222 -27.30 27.70 -54.40
C TRP A 222 -26.80 27.48 -55.83
N THR A 223 -26.32 26.27 -56.15
CA THR A 223 -25.82 25.94 -57.50
C THR A 223 -26.95 25.58 -58.48
N LEU A 224 -28.11 25.13 -58.01
CA LEU A 224 -29.23 24.72 -58.85
C LEU A 224 -30.14 25.88 -59.30
N ASP A 225 -30.24 26.96 -58.51
CA ASP A 225 -31.12 28.12 -58.81
C ASP A 225 -30.40 29.32 -59.42
N ARG A 226 -29.12 29.18 -59.82
CA ARG A 226 -28.45 30.24 -60.58
C ARG A 226 -28.82 30.07 -62.06
N PRO A 227 -29.76 30.84 -62.63
CA PRO A 227 -30.04 30.75 -64.05
C PRO A 227 -28.73 30.99 -64.81
N PRO A 228 -28.44 30.20 -65.86
CA PRO A 228 -27.32 30.50 -66.73
C PRO A 228 -27.50 31.93 -67.22
N LEU A 229 -26.57 32.81 -66.84
CA LEU A 229 -26.49 34.13 -67.43
C LEU A 229 -26.19 33.92 -68.91
N ASP A 230 -27.25 33.94 -69.71
CA ASP A 230 -27.19 33.84 -71.16
C ASP A 230 -26.56 35.14 -71.69
N PHE A 231 -25.23 35.12 -71.85
CA PHE A 231 -24.46 36.16 -72.53
C PHE A 231 -24.59 36.05 -74.07
N GLY A 232 -25.74 35.59 -74.56
CA GLY A 232 -26.03 35.38 -75.98
C GLY A 232 -26.92 36.47 -76.59
N SER A 233 -26.42 37.70 -76.72
CA SER A 233 -26.95 38.68 -77.68
C SER A 233 -25.90 39.73 -78.01
N THR A 234 -25.14 39.51 -79.09
CA THR A 234 -24.42 40.54 -79.81
C THR A 234 -25.42 41.38 -80.62
N PRO A 235 -25.59 42.69 -80.36
CA PRO A 235 -26.39 43.53 -81.23
C PRO A 235 -25.63 43.86 -82.52
N LYS A 236 -26.32 43.68 -83.64
CA LYS A 236 -25.87 44.02 -85.00
C LYS A 236 -25.44 45.49 -85.10
N ARG A 237 -24.31 45.70 -85.81
CA ARG A 237 -23.87 46.97 -86.43
C ARG A 237 -25.02 47.70 -87.14
N GLN A 238 -25.26 48.96 -86.78
CA GLN A 238 -25.66 50.10 -87.63
C GLN A 238 -25.43 51.43 -86.87
N PRO A 239 -25.54 52.60 -87.52
CA PRO A 239 -24.58 53.21 -88.43
C PRO A 239 -23.81 54.36 -87.75
N ARG A 240 -22.77 54.85 -88.44
CA ARG A 240 -21.92 55.99 -88.06
C ARG A 240 -22.76 57.18 -87.60
N TYR A 241 -22.72 57.47 -86.31
CA TYR A 241 -23.02 58.78 -85.75
C TYR A 241 -21.80 59.28 -84.98
N SER A 242 -21.56 60.57 -85.16
CA SER A 242 -20.41 61.37 -84.75
C SER A 242 -19.94 61.10 -83.32
N LYS A 243 -18.63 60.95 -83.16
CA LYS A 243 -17.88 60.77 -81.91
C LYS A 243 -18.47 61.58 -80.73
N PRO A 244 -19.08 60.91 -79.72
CA PRO A 244 -19.18 61.48 -78.40
C PRO A 244 -17.86 61.24 -77.66
N ARG A 245 -17.43 62.29 -76.95
CA ARG A 245 -16.25 62.40 -76.11
C ARG A 245 -16.05 61.14 -75.24
N THR A 246 -14.90 60.49 -75.40
CA THR A 246 -14.45 59.32 -74.62
C THR A 246 -14.55 59.60 -73.11
N LEU A 247 -15.53 59.01 -72.43
CA LEU A 247 -15.55 58.86 -70.98
C LEU A 247 -14.74 57.61 -70.65
N ALA A 248 -13.64 57.81 -69.93
CA ALA A 248 -12.67 56.79 -69.58
C ALA A 248 -13.32 55.65 -68.78
N GLU A 249 -13.01 54.41 -69.19
CA GLU A 249 -13.32 53.19 -68.45
C GLU A 249 -12.67 53.27 -67.05
N VAL A 250 -13.49 53.42 -66.01
CA VAL A 250 -13.05 53.35 -64.62
C VAL A 250 -13.01 51.88 -64.23
N SER A 251 -11.80 51.34 -64.15
CA SER A 251 -11.53 49.94 -63.81
C SER A 251 -12.12 49.56 -62.43
N PRO A 252 -12.85 48.42 -62.30
CA PRO A 252 -13.51 47.99 -61.06
C PRO A 252 -12.56 47.68 -59.88
N THR A 253 -11.25 47.56 -60.15
CA THR A 253 -10.21 47.48 -59.11
C THR A 253 -10.08 48.80 -58.34
N ARG A 254 -10.33 49.95 -58.98
CA ARG A 254 -10.20 51.27 -58.36
C ARG A 254 -11.30 51.54 -57.33
N THR A 255 -12.49 50.95 -57.51
CA THR A 255 -13.60 51.03 -56.56
C THR A 255 -13.39 50.16 -55.31
N LEU A 256 -12.80 48.96 -55.46
CA LEU A 256 -12.47 48.11 -54.30
C LEU A 256 -11.34 48.70 -53.44
N GLU A 257 -10.32 49.27 -54.08
CA GLU A 257 -9.25 49.98 -53.34
C GLU A 257 -9.78 51.21 -52.61
N GLN A 258 -10.74 51.94 -53.20
CA GLN A 258 -11.40 53.06 -52.52
C GLN A 258 -12.22 52.59 -51.32
N GLN A 259 -12.98 51.49 -51.44
CA GLN A 259 -13.73 50.91 -50.33
C GLN A 259 -12.79 50.41 -49.22
N ALA A 260 -11.69 49.74 -49.56
CA ALA A 260 -10.68 49.31 -48.59
C ALA A 260 -10.04 50.49 -47.85
N ARG A 261 -9.79 51.62 -48.55
CA ARG A 261 -9.28 52.85 -47.93
C ARG A 261 -10.27 53.47 -46.94
N VAL A 262 -11.56 53.44 -47.25
CA VAL A 262 -12.61 53.94 -46.33
C VAL A 262 -12.68 53.07 -45.07
N VAL A 263 -12.69 51.73 -45.24
CA VAL A 263 -12.71 50.80 -44.09
C VAL A 263 -11.45 50.94 -43.22
N GLN A 264 -10.28 51.12 -43.82
CA GLN A 264 -9.04 51.39 -43.07
C GLN A 264 -9.08 52.73 -42.32
N GLN A 265 -9.65 53.79 -42.92
CA GLN A 265 -9.80 55.08 -42.26
C GLN A 265 -10.77 54.99 -41.07
N GLU A 266 -11.90 54.31 -41.22
CA GLU A 266 -12.85 54.10 -40.12
C GLU A 266 -12.25 53.26 -38.99
N ALA A 267 -11.49 52.20 -39.32
CA ALA A 267 -10.78 51.40 -38.33
C ALA A 267 -9.73 52.23 -37.56
N ALA A 268 -8.96 53.05 -38.25
CA ALA A 268 -7.99 53.96 -37.63
C ALA A 268 -8.68 54.99 -36.71
N GLN A 269 -9.81 55.55 -37.13
CA GLN A 269 -10.61 56.47 -36.31
C GLN A 269 -11.14 55.78 -35.05
N ARG A 270 -11.64 54.54 -35.14
CA ARG A 270 -12.13 53.79 -33.97
C ARG A 270 -11.01 53.48 -32.98
N VAL A 271 -9.83 53.10 -33.47
CA VAL A 271 -8.67 52.85 -32.61
C VAL A 271 -8.19 54.14 -31.94
N HIS A 272 -8.16 55.26 -32.66
CA HIS A 272 -7.81 56.58 -32.10
C HIS A 272 -8.81 57.00 -31.01
N GLN A 273 -10.11 56.88 -31.30
CA GLN A 273 -11.16 57.19 -30.33
C GLN A 273 -11.06 56.31 -29.07
N ALA A 274 -10.84 55.00 -29.23
CA ALA A 274 -10.67 54.08 -28.10
C ALA A 274 -9.42 54.36 -27.24
N ARG A 275 -8.43 55.12 -27.75
CA ARG A 275 -7.27 55.59 -26.97
C ARG A 275 -7.60 56.88 -26.22
N ILE A 276 -8.37 57.77 -26.82
CA ILE A 276 -8.93 58.94 -26.12
C ILE A 276 -9.81 58.47 -24.95
N ASP A 277 -10.70 57.51 -25.19
CA ASP A 277 -11.61 56.98 -24.16
C ASP A 277 -10.86 56.29 -23.00
N ARG A 278 -9.69 55.70 -23.28
CA ARG A 278 -8.79 55.11 -22.25
C ARG A 278 -7.89 56.13 -21.54
N GLY A 279 -7.96 57.41 -21.93
CA GLY A 279 -7.11 58.48 -21.40
C GLY A 279 -5.64 58.41 -21.85
N GLU A 280 -5.32 57.62 -22.87
CA GLU A 280 -3.96 57.51 -23.42
C GLU A 280 -3.59 58.72 -24.30
N LEU A 281 -4.61 59.44 -24.81
CA LEU A 281 -4.45 60.62 -25.66
C LEU A 281 -5.43 61.73 -25.21
N PRO A 282 -5.03 63.01 -25.28
CA PRO A 282 -5.95 64.11 -25.03
C PRO A 282 -7.06 64.16 -26.10
N PRO A 283 -8.26 64.67 -25.77
CA PRO A 283 -9.42 64.68 -26.69
C PRO A 283 -9.13 65.41 -28.01
N ASP A 284 -8.24 66.40 -27.98
CA ASP A 284 -7.88 67.23 -29.13
C ASP A 284 -6.63 66.73 -29.88
N ALA A 285 -6.16 65.51 -29.60
CA ALA A 285 -5.00 64.94 -30.27
C ALA A 285 -5.28 64.78 -31.78
N PRO A 286 -4.55 65.46 -32.68
CA PRO A 286 -4.76 65.33 -34.11
C PRO A 286 -4.49 63.89 -34.54
N MET A 287 -5.29 63.37 -35.48
CA MET A 287 -5.03 62.05 -36.04
C MET A 287 -3.63 62.03 -36.67
N PRO A 288 -2.77 61.07 -36.31
CA PRO A 288 -1.44 60.96 -36.87
C PRO A 288 -1.51 60.85 -38.39
N VAL A 289 -0.73 61.70 -39.08
CA VAL A 289 -0.63 61.71 -40.54
C VAL A 289 -0.11 60.36 -41.01
N LYS A 290 -0.65 59.86 -42.13
CA LYS A 290 -0.48 58.48 -42.65
C LYS A 290 0.97 57.94 -42.58
N ASP A 291 1.96 58.79 -42.83
CA ASP A 291 3.38 58.42 -42.84
C ASP A 291 3.95 58.09 -41.44
N THR A 292 3.38 58.68 -40.38
CA THR A 292 3.78 58.37 -38.99
C THR A 292 3.13 57.09 -38.45
N TRP A 293 2.01 56.67 -39.03
CA TRP A 293 1.31 55.44 -38.66
C TRP A 293 2.06 54.19 -39.13
N SER A 294 2.58 54.22 -40.37
CA SER A 294 3.34 53.09 -40.93
C SER A 294 4.58 52.75 -40.10
N ARG A 295 5.32 53.77 -39.63
CA ARG A 295 6.49 53.55 -38.76
C ARG A 295 6.12 52.97 -37.40
N TRP A 296 4.98 53.38 -36.83
CA TRP A 296 4.48 52.84 -35.57
C TRP A 296 3.98 51.39 -35.71
N GLU A 297 3.32 51.06 -36.82
CA GLU A 297 2.91 49.68 -37.11
C GLU A 297 4.11 48.76 -37.30
N GLU A 298 5.16 49.22 -37.99
CA GLU A 298 6.43 48.50 -38.12
C GLU A 298 7.08 48.26 -36.75
N ASP A 299 7.18 49.29 -35.91
CA ASP A 299 7.73 49.16 -34.55
C ASP A 299 6.88 48.22 -33.67
N ARG A 300 5.56 48.29 -33.78
CA ARG A 300 4.63 47.40 -33.06
C ARG A 300 4.76 45.96 -33.53
N ALA A 301 4.82 45.72 -34.85
CA ALA A 301 5.05 44.40 -35.42
C ALA A 301 6.41 43.85 -34.99
N GLY A 302 7.44 44.70 -34.93
CA GLY A 302 8.74 44.36 -34.36
C GLY A 302 8.67 43.91 -32.90
N MET A 303 7.93 44.64 -32.06
CA MET A 303 7.71 44.26 -30.65
C MET A 303 6.87 43.00 -30.48
N GLU A 304 5.82 42.82 -31.28
CA GLU A 304 4.99 41.61 -31.25
C GLU A 304 5.80 40.37 -31.68
N ASN A 305 6.67 40.51 -32.69
CA ASN A 305 7.60 39.46 -33.10
C ASN A 305 8.63 39.14 -32.00
N ALA A 306 9.22 40.16 -31.37
CA ALA A 306 10.14 39.96 -30.25
C ALA A 306 9.44 39.27 -29.06
N TYR A 307 8.19 39.63 -28.77
CA TYR A 307 7.39 38.98 -27.73
C TYR A 307 7.08 37.53 -28.07
N ALA A 308 6.70 37.24 -29.32
CA ALA A 308 6.46 35.89 -29.81
C ALA A 308 7.73 35.03 -29.71
N GLU A 309 8.89 35.59 -30.03
CA GLU A 309 10.18 34.91 -29.91
C GLU A 309 10.50 34.55 -28.45
N VAL A 310 10.37 35.51 -27.52
CA VAL A 310 10.57 35.29 -26.08
C VAL A 310 9.60 34.24 -25.54
N LEU A 311 8.34 34.28 -25.95
CA LEU A 311 7.34 33.29 -25.53
C LEU A 311 7.66 31.89 -26.07
N SER A 312 8.11 31.80 -27.33
CA SER A 312 8.54 30.54 -27.94
C SER A 312 9.77 29.97 -27.22
N ALA A 313 10.73 30.81 -26.82
CA ALA A 313 11.90 30.40 -26.05
C ALA A 313 11.49 29.87 -24.67
N ARG A 314 10.59 30.56 -23.96
CA ARG A 314 10.06 30.11 -22.66
C ARG A 314 9.29 28.79 -22.75
N ARG A 315 8.54 28.58 -23.84
CA ARG A 315 7.86 27.29 -24.10
C ARG A 315 8.87 26.16 -24.35
N ARG A 316 9.93 26.41 -25.13
CA ARG A 316 11.01 25.43 -25.35
C ARG A 316 11.73 25.08 -24.06
N GLU A 317 12.06 26.06 -23.22
CA GLU A 317 12.66 25.80 -21.89
C GLU A 317 11.73 25.06 -20.94
N ALA A 318 10.43 25.37 -20.94
CA ALA A 318 9.45 24.68 -20.12
C ALA A 318 9.29 23.22 -20.57
N ALA A 319 9.25 22.98 -21.88
CA ALA A 319 9.22 21.64 -22.46
C ALA A 319 10.49 20.85 -22.11
N ALA A 320 11.68 21.44 -22.26
CA ALA A 320 12.94 20.81 -21.89
C ALA A 320 12.99 20.45 -20.39
N ARG A 321 12.52 21.34 -19.51
CA ARG A 321 12.42 21.05 -18.06
C ARG A 321 11.40 19.95 -17.74
N ALA A 322 10.31 19.86 -18.49
CA ALA A 322 9.32 18.80 -18.31
C ALA A 322 9.88 17.43 -18.75
N GLU A 323 10.60 17.40 -19.87
CA GLU A 323 11.27 16.20 -20.37
C GLU A 323 12.36 15.71 -19.40
N GLU A 324 13.15 16.63 -18.83
CA GLU A 324 14.16 16.31 -17.82
C GLU A 324 13.53 15.67 -16.56
N ARG A 325 12.39 16.20 -16.10
CA ARG A 325 11.65 15.62 -14.96
C ARG A 325 11.15 14.21 -15.25
N LEU A 326 10.58 13.99 -16.43
CA LEU A 326 10.12 12.67 -16.85
C LEU A 326 11.29 11.68 -16.93
N SER A 327 12.42 12.08 -17.50
CA SER A 327 13.63 11.26 -17.56
C SER A 327 14.16 10.91 -16.15
N HIS A 328 14.16 11.88 -15.23
CA HIS A 328 14.57 11.67 -13.85
C HIS A 328 13.62 10.70 -13.10
N GLU A 329 12.30 10.84 -13.29
CA GLU A 329 11.32 9.93 -12.71
C GLU A 329 11.45 8.50 -13.26
N GLN A 330 11.64 8.36 -14.57
CA GLN A 330 11.88 7.05 -15.19
C GLN A 330 13.14 6.37 -14.63
N ARG A 331 14.23 7.12 -14.43
CA ARG A 331 15.45 6.60 -13.77
C ARG A 331 15.18 6.18 -12.34
N ARG A 332 14.42 6.97 -11.57
CA ARG A 332 14.04 6.64 -10.19
C ARG A 332 13.20 5.36 -10.13
N LEU A 333 12.22 5.21 -11.03
CA LEU A 333 11.40 3.99 -11.11
C LEU A 333 12.21 2.77 -11.56
N ALA A 334 13.16 2.95 -12.48
CA ALA A 334 14.09 1.89 -12.87
C ALA A 334 14.97 1.45 -11.69
N GLN A 335 15.49 2.39 -10.89
CA GLN A 335 16.25 2.08 -9.67
C GLN A 335 15.41 1.33 -8.63
N ILE A 336 14.16 1.74 -8.40
CA ILE A 336 13.25 1.06 -7.47
C ILE A 336 12.96 -0.37 -7.95
N ARG A 337 12.71 -0.55 -9.25
CA ARG A 337 12.51 -1.89 -9.83
C ARG A 337 13.75 -2.76 -9.69
N ALA A 338 14.94 -2.23 -10.01
CA ALA A 338 16.20 -2.94 -9.85
C ALA A 338 16.47 -3.36 -8.39
N ALA A 339 16.24 -2.45 -7.43
CA ALA A 339 16.39 -2.75 -6.00
C ALA A 339 15.38 -3.81 -5.51
N TRP A 340 14.16 -3.82 -6.06
CA TRP A 340 13.16 -4.84 -5.74
C TRP A 340 13.58 -6.22 -6.28
N HIS A 341 14.07 -6.28 -7.53
CA HIS A 341 14.61 -7.52 -8.10
C HIS A 341 15.81 -8.05 -7.31
N GLU A 342 16.77 -7.20 -6.96
CA GLU A 342 17.92 -7.60 -6.15
C GLU A 342 17.50 -8.14 -4.77
N ARG A 343 16.49 -7.53 -4.13
CA ARG A 343 15.95 -8.04 -2.87
C ARG A 343 15.30 -9.40 -3.04
N MET A 344 14.50 -9.58 -4.09
CA MET A 344 13.87 -10.85 -4.40
C MET A 344 14.91 -11.95 -4.64
N GLU A 345 15.98 -11.66 -5.39
CA GLU A 345 17.09 -12.60 -5.63
C GLU A 345 17.84 -12.97 -4.35
N ARG A 346 18.03 -12.02 -3.43
CA ARG A 346 18.63 -12.32 -2.12
C ARG A 346 17.71 -13.20 -1.28
N GLU A 347 16.41 -12.95 -1.29
CA GLU A 347 15.43 -13.76 -0.57
C GLU A 347 15.35 -15.18 -1.14
N THR A 348 15.34 -15.35 -2.48
CA THR A 348 15.38 -16.67 -3.12
C THR A 348 16.69 -17.39 -2.81
N ALA A 349 17.84 -16.74 -2.93
CA ALA A 349 19.14 -17.32 -2.59
C ALA A 349 19.23 -17.76 -1.13
N LEU A 350 18.65 -17.01 -0.18
CA LEU A 350 18.58 -17.42 1.22
C LEU A 350 17.68 -18.66 1.41
N THR A 351 16.54 -18.73 0.73
CA THR A 351 15.66 -19.92 0.81
C THR A 351 16.31 -21.15 0.22
N GLU A 352 17.04 -21.02 -0.90
CA GLU A 352 17.79 -22.11 -1.51
C GLU A 352 18.94 -22.57 -0.62
N ALA A 353 19.71 -21.63 -0.06
CA ALA A 353 20.76 -21.93 0.91
C ALA A 353 20.21 -22.67 2.15
N LEU A 354 19.03 -22.28 2.66
CA LEU A 354 18.36 -22.98 3.76
C LEU A 354 17.92 -24.39 3.36
N LYS A 355 17.40 -24.59 2.14
CA LYS A 355 17.04 -25.93 1.63
C LYS A 355 18.26 -26.83 1.53
N VAL A 356 19.36 -26.34 0.92
CA VAL A 356 20.62 -27.08 0.81
C VAL A 356 21.18 -27.43 2.20
N ALA A 357 21.13 -26.50 3.15
CA ALA A 357 21.57 -26.75 4.53
C ALA A 357 20.69 -27.77 5.26
N GLN A 358 19.38 -27.78 5.02
CA GLN A 358 18.45 -28.78 5.57
C GLN A 358 18.68 -30.16 4.96
N GLU A 359 18.91 -30.24 3.65
CA GLU A 359 19.21 -31.49 2.95
C GLU A 359 20.55 -32.08 3.42
N ALA A 360 21.59 -31.27 3.57
CA ALA A 360 22.87 -31.70 4.14
C ALA A 360 22.69 -32.27 5.55
N LYS A 361 21.94 -31.58 6.43
CA LYS A 361 21.62 -32.08 7.78
C LYS A 361 20.82 -33.37 7.75
N ALA A 362 19.86 -33.51 6.84
CA ALA A 362 19.07 -34.73 6.68
C ALA A 362 19.94 -35.90 6.21
N ARG A 363 20.88 -35.65 5.29
CA ARG A 363 21.84 -36.64 4.80
C ARG A 363 22.79 -37.11 5.91
N ASP A 364 23.30 -36.20 6.72
CA ASP A 364 24.14 -36.53 7.87
C ASP A 364 23.37 -37.29 8.96
N ALA A 365 22.12 -36.88 9.23
CA ALA A 365 21.24 -37.61 10.16
C ALA A 365 20.93 -39.02 9.66
N ALA A 366 20.70 -39.21 8.37
CA ALA A 366 20.48 -40.52 7.76
C ALA A 366 21.72 -41.42 7.88
N ARG A 367 22.93 -40.87 7.66
CA ARG A 367 24.21 -41.57 7.87
C ARG A 367 24.43 -41.97 9.32
N GLU A 368 24.08 -41.10 10.26
CA GLU A 368 24.18 -41.42 11.69
C GLU A 368 23.16 -42.47 12.11
N GLN A 369 21.93 -42.43 11.57
CA GLN A 369 20.91 -43.46 11.81
C GLN A 369 21.36 -44.81 11.29
N THR A 370 21.91 -44.91 10.08
CA THR A 370 22.44 -46.18 9.57
C THR A 370 23.64 -46.67 10.39
N ARG A 371 24.54 -45.78 10.83
CA ARG A 371 25.64 -46.13 11.74
C ARG A 371 25.13 -46.65 13.09
N ARG A 372 24.12 -46.01 13.66
CA ARG A 372 23.48 -46.46 14.92
C ARG A 372 22.74 -47.78 14.77
N ALA A 373 22.03 -47.97 13.66
CA ALA A 373 21.34 -49.23 13.37
C ALA A 373 22.33 -50.40 13.21
N ALA A 374 23.49 -50.16 12.59
CA ALA A 374 24.54 -51.16 12.46
C ALA A 374 25.28 -51.47 13.78
N ALA A 375 25.40 -50.48 14.68
CA ALA A 375 26.08 -50.63 15.98
C ALA A 375 25.14 -51.08 17.13
N ALA A 376 23.82 -51.02 16.94
CA ALA A 376 22.87 -51.42 17.97
C ALA A 376 22.84 -52.95 18.09
N PRO A 377 23.16 -53.54 19.26
CA PRO A 377 22.90 -54.95 19.50
C PRO A 377 21.40 -55.21 19.33
N LYS A 378 21.05 -56.37 18.75
CA LYS A 378 19.67 -56.82 18.50
C LYS A 378 18.90 -56.95 19.83
N VAL A 379 18.42 -55.84 20.38
CA VAL A 379 17.51 -55.82 21.53
C VAL A 379 16.10 -56.00 20.97
N ASN A 380 15.46 -57.09 21.37
CA ASN A 380 14.10 -57.44 20.97
C ASN A 380 13.16 -56.23 21.13
N PRO A 381 12.43 -55.82 20.08
CA PRO A 381 11.59 -54.64 20.11
C PRO A 381 10.49 -54.81 21.15
N THR A 382 10.59 -54.06 22.24
CA THR A 382 9.52 -53.90 23.21
C THR A 382 8.32 -53.28 22.46
N PRO A 383 7.11 -53.84 22.57
CA PRO A 383 5.95 -53.43 21.77
C PRO A 383 5.71 -51.92 21.90
N ALA A 384 5.67 -51.25 20.75
CA ALA A 384 5.45 -49.81 20.63
C ALA A 384 4.19 -49.40 21.40
N ALA A 385 4.36 -48.52 22.38
CA ALA A 385 3.27 -47.96 23.16
C ALA A 385 2.20 -47.41 22.22
N ALA A 386 0.97 -47.89 22.39
CA ALA A 386 -0.18 -47.50 21.60
C ALA A 386 -0.27 -45.96 21.49
N PRO A 387 -0.60 -45.41 20.30
CA PRO A 387 -0.73 -43.97 20.12
C PRO A 387 -1.76 -43.45 21.13
N LYS A 388 -1.32 -42.55 22.01
CA LYS A 388 -2.21 -41.88 22.95
C LYS A 388 -3.26 -41.14 22.13
N ILE A 389 -4.51 -41.59 22.21
CA ILE A 389 -5.65 -40.93 21.58
C ILE A 389 -5.65 -39.49 22.12
N PRO A 390 -5.53 -38.46 21.27
CA PRO A 390 -5.50 -37.08 21.73
C PRO A 390 -6.80 -36.77 22.48
N ALA A 391 -6.72 -35.90 23.48
CA ALA A 391 -7.89 -35.52 24.25
C ALA A 391 -9.00 -34.99 23.29
N PRO A 392 -10.29 -35.29 23.54
CA PRO A 392 -11.38 -34.93 22.61
C PRO A 392 -11.37 -33.47 22.14
N LYS A 393 -11.01 -32.53 23.04
CA LYS A 393 -10.91 -31.10 22.73
C LYS A 393 -9.74 -30.76 21.79
N GLN A 394 -8.64 -31.48 21.86
CA GLN A 394 -7.50 -31.29 20.95
C GLN A 394 -7.87 -31.76 19.54
N TYR A 395 -8.53 -32.92 19.45
CA TYR A 395 -8.99 -33.46 18.16
C TYR A 395 -9.98 -32.53 17.46
N ALA A 396 -10.98 -32.01 18.19
CA ALA A 396 -11.93 -31.03 17.64
C ALA A 396 -11.22 -29.78 17.08
N TRP A 397 -10.13 -29.38 17.72
CA TRP A 397 -9.38 -28.21 17.32
C TRP A 397 -8.47 -28.44 16.12
N GLU A 398 -7.80 -29.59 16.06
CA GLU A 398 -7.06 -30.02 14.87
C GLU A 398 -7.99 -30.13 13.66
N LEU A 399 -9.20 -30.65 13.85
CA LEU A 399 -10.21 -30.75 12.79
C LEU A 399 -10.65 -29.35 12.30
N TYR A 400 -10.88 -28.41 13.21
CA TYR A 400 -11.20 -27.03 12.83
C TYR A 400 -10.08 -26.39 11.99
N GLU A 401 -8.83 -26.47 12.45
CA GLU A 401 -7.68 -25.87 11.76
C GLU A 401 -7.45 -26.55 10.40
N SER A 402 -7.62 -27.87 10.32
CA SER A 402 -7.51 -28.64 9.08
C SER A 402 -8.57 -28.22 8.06
N LYS A 403 -9.84 -28.07 8.48
CA LYS A 403 -10.92 -27.58 7.61
C LYS A 403 -10.66 -26.16 7.12
N TRP A 404 -10.19 -25.27 8.00
CA TRP A 404 -9.82 -23.91 7.60
C TRP A 404 -8.61 -23.88 6.67
N ALA A 405 -7.63 -24.76 6.82
CA ALA A 405 -6.50 -24.87 5.92
C ALA A 405 -6.96 -25.24 4.49
N VAL A 406 -7.93 -26.15 4.36
CA VAL A 406 -8.53 -26.52 3.07
C VAL A 406 -9.27 -25.32 2.45
N LEU A 407 -10.15 -24.66 3.20
CA LEU A 407 -10.89 -23.47 2.72
C LEU A 407 -9.95 -22.31 2.35
N ASN A 408 -8.85 -22.15 3.07
CA ASN A 408 -7.89 -21.07 2.87
C ASN A 408 -6.91 -21.33 1.73
N GLY A 409 -6.65 -22.60 1.40
CA GLY A 409 -5.62 -23.04 0.46
C GLY A 409 -5.91 -22.67 -0.99
N GLY A 410 -7.15 -22.25 -1.32
CA GLY A 410 -7.55 -21.90 -2.68
C GLY A 410 -7.43 -23.05 -3.69
N THR A 411 -7.12 -24.26 -3.21
CA THR A 411 -7.01 -25.48 -4.00
C THR A 411 -8.41 -25.87 -4.46
N GLY A 412 -8.78 -25.35 -5.63
CA GLY A 412 -9.79 -25.89 -6.51
C GLY A 412 -11.23 -25.58 -6.13
N ALA A 413 -11.67 -24.34 -6.32
CA ALA A 413 -13.10 -24.14 -6.60
C ALA A 413 -13.54 -24.98 -7.82
N ASP A 414 -12.58 -25.28 -8.72
CA ASP A 414 -12.79 -26.08 -9.93
C ASP A 414 -12.60 -27.60 -9.74
N GLU A 415 -12.02 -28.07 -8.63
CA GLU A 415 -11.76 -29.51 -8.39
C GLU A 415 -12.58 -30.11 -7.24
N VAL A 416 -13.14 -29.29 -6.34
CA VAL A 416 -14.01 -29.79 -5.26
C VAL A 416 -15.43 -29.93 -5.80
N GLU A 417 -15.72 -31.04 -6.48
CA GLU A 417 -17.08 -31.40 -6.94
C GLU A 417 -18.10 -31.50 -5.77
N ALA A 418 -17.64 -31.60 -4.52
CA ALA A 418 -18.49 -31.67 -3.35
C ALA A 418 -18.63 -30.31 -2.65
N ALA A 419 -19.62 -29.52 -3.06
CA ALA A 419 -20.01 -28.31 -2.36
C ALA A 419 -20.29 -28.60 -0.87
N ILE A 420 -19.71 -27.78 0.01
CA ILE A 420 -19.68 -27.98 1.46
C ILE A 420 -21.06 -27.61 2.05
N PRO A 421 -21.74 -28.52 2.78
CA PRO A 421 -22.99 -28.20 3.45
C PRO A 421 -22.78 -27.42 4.75
N PHE A 422 -23.81 -26.73 5.23
CA PHE A 422 -23.77 -25.92 6.46
C PHE A 422 -23.22 -26.67 7.68
N LEU A 423 -23.61 -27.94 7.85
CA LEU A 423 -23.19 -28.83 8.95
C LEU A 423 -21.68 -29.12 8.96
N GLN A 424 -21.04 -29.10 7.80
CA GLN A 424 -19.61 -29.42 7.67
C GLN A 424 -18.71 -28.20 7.82
N MET A 425 -19.28 -26.99 7.85
CA MET A 425 -18.52 -25.77 8.05
C MET A 425 -17.74 -25.82 9.39
N PRO A 426 -16.51 -25.30 9.43
CA PRO A 426 -15.69 -25.31 10.63
C PRO A 426 -16.17 -24.22 11.60
N TRP A 427 -17.33 -24.39 12.23
CA TRP A 427 -17.84 -23.45 13.22
C TRP A 427 -16.98 -23.44 14.49
N PRO A 428 -16.81 -22.29 15.17
CA PRO A 428 -15.91 -22.19 16.30
C PRO A 428 -16.53 -22.69 17.61
N GLN A 429 -17.00 -23.95 17.63
CA GLN A 429 -17.59 -24.60 18.79
C GLN A 429 -17.31 -26.12 18.81
N PHE A 430 -17.41 -26.75 19.97
CA PHE A 430 -17.16 -28.20 20.11
C PHE A 430 -18.35 -29.06 19.65
N LEU A 431 -19.57 -28.55 19.78
CA LEU A 431 -20.80 -29.25 19.42
C LEU A 431 -21.15 -28.99 17.94
N PRO A 432 -21.74 -29.97 17.23
CA PRO A 432 -22.22 -29.75 15.87
C PRO A 432 -23.32 -28.68 15.84
N VAL A 433 -23.27 -27.80 14.83
CA VAL A 433 -24.29 -26.77 14.56
C VAL A 433 -25.20 -27.30 13.46
N ASN A 434 -26.47 -27.55 13.77
CA ASN A 434 -27.47 -27.96 12.78
C ASN A 434 -28.33 -26.78 12.31
N SER A 435 -28.50 -25.75 13.14
CA SER A 435 -29.33 -24.57 12.87
C SER A 435 -28.66 -23.28 13.32
N LEU A 436 -29.22 -22.13 12.94
CA LEU A 436 -28.74 -20.82 13.38
C LEU A 436 -28.95 -20.56 14.89
N ASP A 437 -29.87 -21.30 15.51
CA ASP A 437 -30.19 -21.16 16.93
C ASP A 437 -29.20 -21.91 17.84
N ASP A 438 -28.41 -22.84 17.27
CA ASP A 438 -27.40 -23.61 18.00
C ASP A 438 -26.15 -22.77 18.35
N PHE A 439 -26.05 -21.53 17.86
CA PHE A 439 -24.92 -20.64 18.14
C PHE A 439 -25.05 -19.99 19.53
N ASN A 440 -24.38 -20.58 20.52
CA ASN A 440 -24.29 -20.05 21.87
C ASN A 440 -22.99 -19.27 22.13
N ALA A 441 -23.09 -18.20 22.91
CA ALA A 441 -21.92 -17.42 23.32
C ALA A 441 -20.96 -18.22 24.20
N ASP A 442 -21.49 -19.08 25.07
CA ASP A 442 -20.71 -19.88 26.00
C ASP A 442 -19.91 -20.96 25.28
N ASP A 443 -20.53 -21.67 24.33
CA ASP A 443 -19.86 -22.70 23.51
C ASP A 443 -18.73 -22.10 22.68
N ILE A 444 -18.99 -20.99 21.99
CA ILE A 444 -17.97 -20.29 21.20
C ILE A 444 -16.85 -19.75 22.08
N SER A 445 -17.18 -19.20 23.25
CA SER A 445 -16.17 -18.71 24.20
C SER A 445 -15.30 -19.83 24.74
N SER A 446 -15.90 -20.96 25.13
CA SER A 446 -15.21 -22.13 25.68
C SER A 446 -14.21 -22.70 24.67
N PHE A 447 -14.57 -22.67 23.39
CA PHE A 447 -13.78 -23.17 22.30
C PHE A 447 -12.63 -22.23 21.93
N LEU A 448 -12.91 -20.94 21.70
CA LEU A 448 -11.89 -19.95 21.33
C LEU A 448 -10.92 -19.62 22.48
N LEU A 449 -11.40 -19.73 23.73
CA LEU A 449 -10.63 -19.45 24.94
C LEU A 449 -10.02 -20.70 25.60
N CYS A 450 -10.16 -21.87 24.99
CA CYS A 450 -9.66 -23.15 25.50
C CYS A 450 -8.13 -23.17 25.72
N THR A 451 -7.68 -23.27 26.97
CA THR A 451 -6.25 -23.25 27.37
C THR A 451 -5.45 -24.45 26.88
N THR A 452 -6.12 -25.57 26.53
CA THR A 452 -5.47 -26.80 26.07
C THR A 452 -5.12 -26.79 24.58
N ARG A 453 -5.40 -25.68 23.87
CA ARG A 453 -5.08 -25.52 22.44
C ARG A 453 -3.56 -25.49 22.22
N PRO A 454 -3.01 -26.26 21.26
CA PRO A 454 -1.62 -26.14 20.85
C PRO A 454 -1.31 -24.71 20.39
N GLY A 455 -0.23 -24.11 20.91
CA GLY A 455 0.16 -22.71 20.59
C GLY A 455 -0.59 -21.63 21.38
N TYR A 456 -1.47 -22.00 22.31
CA TYR A 456 -2.27 -21.06 23.12
C TYR A 456 -1.45 -20.15 24.04
N GLN A 457 -0.35 -20.68 24.60
CA GLN A 457 0.41 -20.04 25.68
C GLN A 457 1.01 -18.68 25.28
N THR A 458 1.21 -18.43 23.99
CA THR A 458 1.88 -17.22 23.50
C THR A 458 0.92 -16.10 23.11
N GLN A 459 -0.38 -16.36 22.98
CA GLN A 459 -1.34 -15.38 22.46
C GLN A 459 -2.40 -14.93 23.48
N PHE A 460 -2.51 -13.62 23.67
CA PHE A 460 -3.55 -13.02 24.48
C PHE A 460 -4.96 -13.35 23.95
N ALA A 461 -5.92 -13.60 24.84
CA ALA A 461 -7.32 -13.90 24.51
C ALA A 461 -7.93 -12.89 23.51
N LYS A 462 -7.63 -11.59 23.72
CA LYS A 462 -8.06 -10.51 22.82
C LYS A 462 -7.52 -10.65 21.40
N GLN A 463 -6.29 -11.11 21.23
CA GLN A 463 -5.69 -11.33 19.91
C GLN A 463 -6.34 -12.50 19.19
N ARG A 464 -6.64 -13.58 19.91
CA ARG A 464 -7.33 -14.76 19.38
C ARG A 464 -8.73 -14.41 18.88
N LEU A 465 -9.52 -13.72 19.70
CA LEU A 465 -10.84 -13.25 19.29
C LEU A 465 -10.78 -12.34 18.05
N ARG A 466 -9.78 -11.46 17.95
CA ARG A 466 -9.59 -10.61 16.75
C ARG A 466 -9.21 -11.41 15.50
N GLN A 467 -8.37 -12.44 15.63
CA GLN A 467 -8.02 -13.30 14.50
C GLN A 467 -9.24 -14.07 14.00
N THR A 468 -10.03 -14.67 14.91
CA THR A 468 -11.28 -15.34 14.56
C THR A 468 -12.29 -14.36 13.96
N LEU A 469 -12.41 -13.14 14.51
CA LEU A 469 -13.27 -12.10 13.96
C LEU A 469 -12.93 -11.80 12.49
N LEU A 470 -11.64 -11.68 12.16
CA LEU A 470 -11.19 -11.44 10.78
C LEU A 470 -11.51 -12.60 9.83
N LEU A 471 -11.64 -13.83 10.34
CA LEU A 471 -12.01 -15.00 9.53
C LEU A 471 -13.50 -15.03 9.20
N TYR A 472 -14.37 -14.69 10.15
CA TYR A 472 -15.84 -14.73 9.97
C TYR A 472 -16.46 -13.40 9.55
N HIS A 473 -15.68 -12.32 9.48
CA HIS A 473 -16.18 -11.03 9.03
C HIS A 473 -16.77 -11.13 7.61
N PRO A 474 -17.98 -10.61 7.35
CA PRO A 474 -18.68 -10.83 6.07
C PRO A 474 -17.86 -10.38 4.85
N ASP A 475 -17.12 -9.27 4.99
CA ASP A 475 -16.23 -8.74 3.94
C ASP A 475 -15.17 -9.74 3.45
N LYS A 476 -14.62 -10.58 4.35
CA LYS A 476 -13.60 -11.57 4.00
C LYS A 476 -14.18 -12.97 3.83
N PHE A 477 -15.20 -13.29 4.61
CA PHE A 477 -15.84 -14.59 4.62
C PHE A 477 -16.64 -14.82 3.33
N ASN A 478 -17.44 -13.85 2.90
CA ASN A 478 -18.30 -14.00 1.73
C ASN A 478 -17.54 -14.29 0.43
N PRO A 479 -16.56 -13.47 0.01
CA PRO A 479 -15.84 -13.72 -1.24
C PRO A 479 -14.94 -14.96 -1.18
N ARG A 480 -14.50 -15.36 0.03
CA ARG A 480 -13.54 -16.46 0.18
C ARG A 480 -14.19 -17.82 0.40
N VAL A 481 -15.29 -17.89 1.16
CA VAL A 481 -15.84 -19.16 1.65
C VAL A 481 -17.12 -19.55 0.93
N LEU A 482 -18.03 -18.60 0.65
CA LEU A 482 -19.31 -18.90 0.01
C LEU A 482 -19.22 -19.57 -1.37
N PRO A 483 -18.19 -19.35 -2.20
CA PRO A 483 -18.03 -20.10 -3.45
C PRO A 483 -17.92 -21.62 -3.26
N TYR A 484 -17.40 -22.07 -2.11
CA TYR A 484 -17.24 -23.50 -1.78
C TYR A 484 -18.47 -24.12 -1.12
N VAL A 485 -19.49 -23.31 -0.79
CA VAL A 485 -20.70 -23.73 -0.06
C VAL A 485 -21.79 -24.09 -1.06
N ARG A 486 -22.60 -25.11 -0.73
CA ARG A 486 -23.80 -25.48 -1.50
C ARG A 486 -24.72 -24.28 -1.67
N GLU A 487 -25.27 -24.12 -2.86
CA GLU A 487 -26.10 -22.95 -3.19
C GLU A 487 -27.31 -22.79 -2.27
N GLU A 488 -27.96 -23.91 -1.90
CA GLU A 488 -29.05 -24.00 -0.92
C GLU A 488 -28.65 -23.50 0.48
N ASP A 489 -27.41 -23.71 0.88
CA ASP A 489 -26.89 -23.38 2.22
C ASP A 489 -26.20 -22.01 2.26
N ARG A 490 -25.96 -21.34 1.13
CA ARG A 490 -25.20 -20.08 1.09
C ARG A 490 -25.79 -18.99 1.99
N VAL A 491 -27.11 -18.83 1.96
CA VAL A 491 -27.82 -17.84 2.78
C VAL A 491 -27.66 -18.17 4.27
N LEU A 492 -27.78 -19.46 4.61
CA LEU A 492 -27.70 -19.95 5.99
C LEU A 492 -26.27 -19.86 6.53
N VAL A 493 -25.26 -20.21 5.73
CA VAL A 493 -23.84 -20.07 6.09
C VAL A 493 -23.44 -18.59 6.26
N ALA A 494 -23.90 -17.69 5.38
CA ALA A 494 -23.65 -16.26 5.51
C ALA A 494 -24.30 -15.66 6.77
N ALA A 495 -25.54 -16.07 7.08
CA ALA A 495 -26.22 -15.70 8.32
C ALA A 495 -25.49 -16.25 9.56
N GLY A 496 -25.01 -17.49 9.52
CA GLY A 496 -24.23 -18.12 10.57
C GLY A 496 -22.91 -17.38 10.84
N ALA A 497 -22.16 -17.01 9.79
CA ALA A 497 -20.93 -16.23 9.93
C ALA A 497 -21.19 -14.84 10.55
N SER A 498 -22.30 -14.21 10.18
CA SER A 498 -22.74 -12.94 10.77
C SER A 498 -23.10 -13.10 12.26
N ARG A 499 -23.80 -14.18 12.63
CA ARG A 499 -24.13 -14.51 14.03
C ARG A 499 -22.89 -14.72 14.89
N VAL A 500 -21.94 -15.53 14.39
CA VAL A 500 -20.63 -15.76 15.02
C VAL A 500 -19.86 -14.44 15.22
N THR A 501 -19.85 -13.57 14.21
CA THR A 501 -19.19 -12.25 14.27
C THR A 501 -19.77 -11.37 15.39
N VAL A 502 -21.11 -11.33 15.54
CA VAL A 502 -21.78 -10.60 16.63
C VAL A 502 -21.41 -11.18 17.99
N ILE A 503 -21.37 -12.51 18.15
CA ILE A 503 -20.98 -13.17 19.39
C ILE A 503 -19.52 -12.84 19.74
N ILE A 504 -18.61 -12.92 18.78
CA ILE A 504 -17.19 -12.58 18.99
C ILE A 504 -17.02 -11.12 19.38
N HIS A 505 -17.78 -10.19 18.80
CA HIS A 505 -17.78 -8.79 19.21
C HIS A 505 -18.21 -8.59 20.67
N LYS A 506 -19.26 -9.28 21.11
CA LYS A 506 -19.69 -9.27 22.52
C LYS A 506 -18.58 -9.80 23.44
N LEU A 507 -17.95 -10.93 23.07
CA LEU A 507 -16.82 -11.48 23.83
C LEU A 507 -15.63 -10.52 23.88
N LEU A 508 -15.34 -9.80 22.79
CA LEU A 508 -14.30 -8.77 22.75
C LEU A 508 -14.59 -7.60 23.69
N GLN A 509 -15.86 -7.19 23.81
CA GLN A 509 -16.29 -6.14 24.74
C GLN A 509 -16.12 -6.61 26.19
N VAL A 510 -16.52 -7.84 26.52
CA VAL A 510 -16.33 -8.42 27.86
C VAL A 510 -14.84 -8.49 28.23
N VAL A 511 -14.00 -9.04 27.34
CA VAL A 511 -12.55 -9.15 27.57
C VAL A 511 -11.86 -7.77 27.62
N ALA A 512 -12.39 -6.76 26.94
CA ALA A 512 -11.87 -5.39 27.01
C ALA A 512 -12.35 -4.61 28.24
N GLY A 513 -13.58 -4.90 28.70
CA GLY A 513 -14.26 -4.25 29.82
C GLY A 513 -13.79 -4.74 31.19
N CYS A 514 -13.25 -5.97 31.29
CA CYS A 514 -12.64 -6.51 32.52
C CYS A 514 -11.32 -5.82 32.93
N ARG A 515 -11.11 -4.54 32.58
CA ARG A 515 -9.93 -3.75 32.96
C ARG A 515 -10.10 -2.93 34.25
N SER A 516 -11.16 -3.12 35.04
CA SER A 516 -11.46 -2.21 36.16
C SER A 516 -11.70 -2.84 37.55
N TYR A 517 -11.60 -4.17 37.72
CA TYR A 517 -11.77 -4.80 39.04
C TYR A 517 -10.75 -5.91 39.30
N ALA A 518 -9.46 -5.59 39.19
CA ALA A 518 -8.38 -6.39 39.75
C ALA A 518 -7.41 -5.47 40.49
#